data_AF-A0A936KXP1-F1
#
_entry.id   AF-A0A936KXP1-F1
#
_cell.length_a   1.000
_cell.length_b   1.000
_cell.length_c   1.000
_cell.angle_alpha   90.00
_cell.angle_beta   90.00
_cell.angle_gamma   90.00
#
_symmetry.space_group_name_H-M   'P 1'
#
loop_
_entity.id
_entity.type
_entity.pdbx_description
1 polymer ?
#
loop_
_entity_poly.entity_id
_entity_poly.type
_entity_poly.pdbx_seq_one_letter_code
_entity_poly.pdbx_strand_id
1 'polypeptide(L)'
;MDGDNSVTRKIKKEDYVNGKVWINDQQYFDSVPLVAWEFYIGGYQPAQKWFKDRHGGTLNFEDILHYQKIIVALIETDRRIMKEIENVFMY
;
A
#
# COMPACT_ATOMS: atom_id res chain seq x y z
N MET A 1 -5.56 -24.03 -4.18
CA MET A 1 -6.71 -23.36 -3.55
C MET A 1 -6.57 -21.91 -3.92
N ASP A 2 -7.40 -21.43 -4.84
CA ASP A 2 -7.47 -19.99 -5.10
C ASP A 2 -8.08 -19.35 -3.86
N GLY A 3 -7.35 -18.40 -3.27
CA GLY A 3 -7.83 -17.71 -2.09
C GLY A 3 -9.07 -16.86 -2.41
N ASP A 4 -9.87 -16.57 -1.40
CA ASP A 4 -11.18 -15.94 -1.56
C ASP A 4 -11.13 -14.42 -1.81
N ASN A 5 -9.94 -13.82 -1.73
CA ASN A 5 -9.67 -12.39 -1.86
C ASN A 5 -10.51 -11.52 -0.91
N SER A 6 -10.95 -12.09 0.21
CA SER A 6 -11.75 -11.40 1.20
C SER A 6 -10.85 -10.58 2.12
N VAL A 7 -11.16 -9.29 2.29
CA VAL A 7 -10.47 -8.43 3.27
C VAL A 7 -11.18 -8.55 4.61
N THR A 8 -10.71 -9.47 5.45
CA THR A 8 -11.34 -9.75 6.76
C THR A 8 -10.57 -9.14 7.93
N ARG A 9 -9.30 -8.80 7.73
CA ARG A 9 -8.48 -8.14 8.76
C ARG A 9 -8.78 -6.64 8.80
N LYS A 10 -9.04 -6.14 10.01
CA LYS A 10 -8.98 -4.71 10.29
C LYS A 10 -7.52 -4.26 10.26
N ILE A 11 -7.09 -3.74 9.11
CA ILE A 11 -5.70 -3.39 8.86
C ILE A 11 -5.12 -2.47 9.93
N LYS A 12 -4.03 -2.93 10.53
CA LYS A 12 -3.14 -2.22 11.46
C LYS A 12 -1.70 -2.25 10.96
N LYS A 13 -0.80 -1.62 11.71
CA LYS A 13 0.64 -1.62 11.37
C LYS A 13 1.23 -3.04 11.40
N GLU A 14 0.75 -3.89 12.30
CA GLU A 14 1.27 -5.26 12.48
C GLU A 14 0.90 -6.20 11.32
N ASP A 15 -0.12 -5.85 10.52
CA ASP A 15 -0.50 -6.61 9.33
C ASP A 15 0.47 -6.38 8.16
N TYR A 16 1.39 -5.42 8.28
CA TYR A 16 2.53 -5.25 7.39
C TYR A 16 3.75 -5.96 7.96
N VAL A 17 4.22 -7.00 7.27
CA VAL A 17 5.38 -7.80 7.68
C VAL A 17 6.28 -8.05 6.48
N ASN A 18 7.50 -7.51 6.49
CA ASN A 18 8.54 -7.75 5.47
C ASN A 18 8.05 -7.53 4.02
N GLY A 19 7.37 -6.41 3.76
CA GLY A 19 6.85 -6.12 2.42
C GLY A 19 5.51 -6.77 2.09
N LYS A 20 4.93 -7.54 3.02
CA LYS A 20 3.64 -8.21 2.84
C LYS A 20 2.56 -7.53 3.66
N VAL A 21 1.41 -7.24 3.04
CA VAL A 21 0.21 -6.75 3.73
C VAL A 21 -0.82 -7.87 3.80
N TRP A 22 -1.07 -8.39 4.99
CA TRP A 22 -2.03 -9.46 5.22
C TRP A 22 -3.46 -8.91 5.25
N ILE A 23 -4.32 -9.41 4.35
CA ILE A 23 -5.72 -8.98 4.24
C ILE A 23 -6.67 -9.96 4.96
N ASN A 24 -6.22 -11.20 5.14
CA ASN A 24 -6.86 -12.25 5.92
C ASN A 24 -5.77 -13.23 6.43
N ASP A 25 -6.16 -14.38 6.98
CA ASP A 25 -5.21 -15.34 7.56
C ASP A 25 -4.41 -16.14 6.53
N GLN A 26 -4.83 -16.13 5.27
CA GLN A 26 -4.27 -16.97 4.20
C GLN A 26 -3.65 -16.16 3.06
N GLN A 27 -4.04 -14.90 2.91
CA GLN A 27 -3.71 -14.07 1.75
C GLN A 27 -3.12 -12.74 2.15
N TYR A 28 -2.20 -12.29 1.30
CA TYR A 28 -1.50 -11.03 1.46
C TYR A 28 -1.14 -10.44 0.09
N PHE A 29 -0.91 -9.13 0.08
CA PHE A 29 -0.23 -8.45 -1.03
C PHE A 29 1.27 -8.47 -0.77
N ASP A 30 2.06 -8.98 -1.71
CA ASP A 30 3.52 -9.02 -1.61
C ASP A 30 4.17 -7.78 -2.25
N SER A 31 5.45 -7.57 -1.97
CA SER A 31 6.28 -6.54 -2.58
C SER A 31 5.73 -5.11 -2.42
N VAL A 32 5.09 -4.82 -1.28
CA VAL A 32 4.65 -3.47 -0.90
C VAL A 32 5.82 -2.78 -0.19
N PRO A 33 6.47 -1.76 -0.78
CA PRO A 33 7.62 -1.12 -0.14
C PRO A 33 7.20 -0.33 1.10
N LEU A 34 8.05 -0.32 2.13
CA LEU A 34 7.77 0.37 3.39
C LEU A 34 7.50 1.86 3.15
N VAL A 35 8.26 2.49 2.25
CA VAL A 35 8.09 3.91 1.89
C VAL A 35 6.68 4.21 1.38
N ALA A 36 6.09 3.32 0.57
CA ALA A 36 4.72 3.49 0.08
C ALA A 36 3.68 3.19 1.18
N TRP A 37 3.95 2.19 2.03
CA TRP A 37 3.09 1.83 3.15
C TRP A 37 2.99 2.93 4.21
N GLU A 38 4.11 3.60 4.49
CA GLU A 38 4.21 4.65 5.49
C GLU A 38 3.98 6.06 4.91
N PHE A 39 3.87 6.20 3.59
CA PHE A 39 3.69 7.48 2.92
C PHE A 39 2.45 8.22 3.41
N TYR A 40 2.64 9.47 3.86
CA TYR A 40 1.55 10.34 4.30
C TYR A 40 1.17 11.35 3.20
N ILE A 41 -0.13 11.50 2.95
CA ILE A 41 -0.68 12.62 2.18
C ILE A 41 -1.59 13.39 3.14
N GLY A 42 -1.11 14.52 3.64
CA GLY A 42 -1.75 15.23 4.75
C GLY A 42 -1.77 14.37 6.02
N GLY A 43 -2.96 14.09 6.56
CA GLY A 43 -3.15 13.36 7.82
C GLY A 43 -3.39 11.86 7.70
N TYR A 44 -3.30 11.25 6.51
CA TYR A 44 -3.60 9.83 6.32
C TYR A 44 -2.61 9.13 5.39
N GLN A 45 -2.59 7.79 5.46
CA GLN A 45 -1.72 6.92 4.67
C GLN A 45 -2.56 6.22 3.59
N PRO A 46 -2.40 6.57 2.29
CA PRO A 46 -3.27 6.07 1.22
C PRO A 46 -3.25 4.56 1.07
N ALA A 47 -2.06 3.93 1.14
CA ALA A 47 -1.92 2.47 1.03
C ALA A 47 -2.70 1.74 2.13
N GLN A 48 -2.65 2.24 3.37
CA GLN A 48 -3.39 1.64 4.48
C GLN A 48 -4.89 1.92 4.41
N LYS A 49 -5.26 3.16 4.05
CA LYS A 49 -6.67 3.59 3.94
C LYS A 49 -7.43 2.74 2.93
N TRP A 50 -6.80 2.40 1.80
CA TRP A 50 -7.42 1.61 0.74
C TRP A 50 -8.00 0.28 1.23
N PHE A 51 -7.27 -0.44 2.08
CA PHE A 51 -7.75 -1.69 2.68
C PHE A 51 -8.80 -1.45 3.76
N LYS A 52 -8.63 -0.41 4.59
CA LYS A 52 -9.62 -0.06 5.63
C LYS A 52 -10.99 0.23 5.04
N ASP A 53 -11.03 0.92 3.90
CA ASP A 53 -12.27 1.22 3.18
C ASP A 53 -12.94 -0.02 2.56
N ARG A 54 -12.17 -1.11 2.35
CA ARG A 54 -12.63 -2.37 1.73
C ARG A 54 -12.80 -3.52 2.72
N HIS A 55 -12.65 -3.25 4.02
CA HIS A 55 -12.86 -4.25 5.05
C HIS A 55 -14.27 -4.84 4.99
N GLY A 56 -14.37 -6.17 4.98
CA GLY A 56 -15.61 -6.92 4.84
C GLY A 56 -16.05 -7.17 3.40
N GLY A 57 -15.27 -6.71 2.41
CA GLY A 57 -15.51 -6.95 0.99
C GLY A 57 -14.56 -7.97 0.37
N THR A 58 -14.87 -8.37 -0.86
CA THR A 58 -14.04 -9.24 -1.71
C THR A 58 -13.41 -8.42 -2.82
N LEU A 59 -12.11 -8.57 -3.03
CA LEU A 59 -11.37 -7.86 -4.07
C LEU A 59 -11.51 -8.59 -5.40
N ASN A 60 -11.93 -7.85 -6.42
CA ASN A 60 -11.87 -8.34 -7.80
C ASN A 60 -10.51 -7.99 -8.43
N PHE A 61 -10.31 -8.43 -9.67
CA PHE A 61 -9.08 -8.17 -10.42
C PHE A 61 -8.79 -6.67 -10.60
N GLU A 62 -9.82 -5.85 -10.84
CA GLU A 62 -9.66 -4.40 -11.00
C GLU A 62 -9.26 -3.72 -9.68
N ASP A 63 -9.78 -4.16 -8.55
CA ASP A 63 -9.37 -3.68 -7.22
C ASP A 63 -7.88 -3.97 -6.97
N ILE A 64 -7.44 -5.19 -7.28
CA ILE A 64 -6.04 -5.60 -7.14
C ILE A 64 -5.14 -4.72 -8.01
N LEU A 65 -5.50 -4.53 -9.29
CA LEU A 65 -4.77 -3.63 -10.19
C LEU A 65 -4.78 -2.18 -9.70
N HIS A 66 -5.90 -1.71 -9.14
CA HIS A 66 -6.01 -0.36 -8.61
C HIS A 66 -5.04 -0.17 -7.44
N TYR A 67 -4.98 -1.13 -6.51
CA TYR A 67 -4.04 -1.06 -5.40
C TYR A 67 -2.57 -1.03 -5.88
N GLN A 68 -2.21 -1.83 -6.88
CA GLN A 68 -0.87 -1.78 -7.49
C GLN A 68 -0.54 -0.40 -8.07
N LYS A 69 -1.50 0.22 -8.76
CA LYS A 69 -1.32 1.59 -9.28
C LYS A 69 -1.11 2.63 -8.17
N ILE A 70 -1.81 2.50 -7.04
CA ILE A 70 -1.57 3.34 -5.86
C ILE A 70 -0.13 3.18 -5.39
N ILE A 71 0.36 1.95 -5.22
CA ILE A 71 1.72 1.70 -4.76
C ILE A 71 2.76 2.31 -5.71
N VAL A 72 2.61 2.11 -7.02
CA VAL A 72 3.51 2.71 -8.01
C VAL A 72 3.49 4.25 -7.94
N ALA A 73 2.31 4.85 -7.84
CA ALA A 73 2.19 6.31 -7.76
C ALA A 73 2.87 6.88 -6.51
N LEU A 74 2.76 6.21 -5.36
CA LEU A 74 3.41 6.62 -4.11
C LEU A 74 4.94 6.54 -4.21
N ILE A 75 5.47 5.45 -4.79
CA ILE A 75 6.92 5.27 -4.99
C ILE A 75 7.47 6.34 -5.94
N GLU A 76 6.80 6.60 -7.06
CA GLU A 76 7.25 7.62 -8.01
C GLU A 76 7.18 9.04 -7.40
N THR A 77 6.21 9.28 -6.52
CA THR A 77 6.09 10.55 -5.79
C THR A 77 7.25 10.74 -4.82
N ASP A 78 7.55 9.73 -4.00
CA ASP A 78 8.71 9.74 -3.10
C ASP A 78 10.03 9.96 -3.85
N ARG A 79 10.23 9.21 -4.93
CA ARG A 79 11.42 9.32 -5.78
C ARG A 79 11.58 10.71 -6.39
N ARG A 80 10.48 11.33 -6.83
CA ARG A 80 10.52 12.70 -7.40
C ARG A 80 10.93 13.71 -6.33
N ILE A 81 10.36 13.62 -5.14
CA ILE A 81 10.70 14.52 -4.02
C ILE A 81 12.19 14.41 -3.67
N MET A 82 12.72 13.19 -3.57
CA MET A 82 14.16 12.99 -3.29
C MET A 82 15.06 13.64 -4.35
N LYS A 83 14.72 13.51 -5.64
CA LYS A 83 15.46 14.18 -6.72
C LYS A 83 15.40 15.71 -6.62
N GLU A 84 14.25 16.26 -6.26
CA GLU A 84 14.10 17.71 -6.08
C GLU A 84 14.95 18.21 -4.90
N ILE A 85 15.03 17.45 -3.81
CA ILE A 85 15.89 17.75 -2.66
C ILE A 85 17.38 17.73 -3.04
N GLU A 86 17.82 16.70 -3.76
CA GLU A 86 19.20 16.60 -4.26
C GLU A 86 19.58 17.85 -5.07
N ASN A 87 18.69 18.34 -5.95
CA ASN A 87 18.95 19.55 -6.73
C ASN A 87 19.10 20.82 -5.88
N VAL A 88 18.44 20.91 -4.72
CA VAL A 88 18.57 22.06 -3.81
C VAL A 88 19.91 22.06 -3.09
N PHE A 89 20.43 20.89 -2.70
CA PHE A 89 21.69 20.77 -1.97
C PHE A 89 22.94 20.82 -2.87
N MET A 90 22.79 20.80 -4.19
CA MET A 90 23.88 20.87 -5.16
C MET A 90 24.21 22.31 -5.62
N TYR A 91 23.70 23.33 -4.92
CA TYR A 91 24.01 24.76 -5.09
C TYR A 91 24.74 25.35 -3.89
#